data_AF-A0A3M0X9C5-F1
#
_entry.id   AF-A0A3M0X9C5-F1
#
_cell.length_a   1.000
_cell.length_b   1.000
_cell.length_c   1.000
_cell.angle_alpha   90.00
_cell.angle_beta   90.00
_cell.angle_gamma   90.00
#
_symmetry.space_group_name_H-M   'P 1'
#
loop_
_entity.id
_entity.type
_entity.pdbx_description
1 polymer ?
#
loop_
_entity_poly.entity_id
_entity_poly.type
_entity_poly.pdbx_seq_one_letter_code
_entity_poly.pdbx_strand_id
1 'polypeptide(L)'
;IDSLTSQGQQVIRITVQPGSDAPYALDDNKFYVRDDTETSLAVRDEIVQLVERRLQRETAVHPVTSSIHSPTLIEPIQETAVAPPQTTPAPAAKTFEPPTTGVEIIKSEKRKGVTYHTVHDLRNGNLIKNVTRKSARKLWHYAITQVEDNPPQERKIKWQGNIALLHKRKKGDNTWYDLAVRDGSDIHYYFGVSDSGLNDDWLALIEQIDK
;
A
#
# COMPACT_ATOMS: atom_id res chain seq x y z
N ILE A 1 -24.21 19.66 -1.64
CA ILE A 1 -23.65 20.65 -0.69
C ILE A 1 -24.75 20.93 0.31
N ASP A 2 -24.47 20.76 1.59
CA ASP A 2 -25.42 20.98 2.68
C ASP A 2 -24.72 21.62 3.88
N SER A 3 -25.47 22.31 4.75
CA SER A 3 -24.96 22.90 5.98
C SER A 3 -25.46 22.10 7.17
N LEU A 4 -24.56 21.72 8.07
CA LEU A 4 -24.83 21.00 9.30
C LEU A 4 -24.46 21.87 10.51
N THR A 5 -25.07 21.62 11.65
CA THR A 5 -24.67 22.26 12.92
C THR A 5 -23.89 21.26 13.76
N SER A 6 -22.69 21.65 14.23
CA SER A 6 -21.86 20.85 15.13
C SER A 6 -21.32 21.74 16.24
N GLN A 7 -21.52 21.35 17.50
CA GLN A 7 -21.14 22.15 18.69
C GLN A 7 -21.61 23.61 18.64
N GLY A 8 -22.81 23.86 18.09
CA GLY A 8 -23.38 25.20 17.93
C GLY A 8 -22.77 26.03 16.79
N GLN A 9 -21.85 25.48 16.00
CA GLN A 9 -21.25 26.12 14.82
C GLN A 9 -21.80 25.53 13.52
N GLN A 10 -21.91 26.36 12.48
CA GLN A 10 -22.32 25.93 11.15
C GLN A 10 -21.14 25.35 10.37
N VAL A 11 -21.32 24.16 9.83
CA VAL A 11 -20.32 23.40 9.06
C VAL A 11 -20.89 23.10 7.67
N ILE A 12 -20.19 23.52 6.62
CA ILE A 12 -20.58 23.20 5.24
C ILE A 12 -19.98 21.85 4.85
N ARG A 13 -20.85 20.91 4.46
CA ARG A 13 -20.48 19.61 3.90
C ARG A 13 -20.58 19.64 2.39
N ILE A 14 -19.47 19.30 1.74
CA ILE A 14 -19.35 19.18 0.28
C ILE A 14 -18.92 17.76 -0.04
N THR A 15 -19.77 17.01 -0.74
CA THR A 15 -19.42 15.71 -1.31
C THR A 15 -19.18 15.90 -2.80
N VAL A 16 -17.96 15.61 -3.25
CA VAL A 16 -17.59 15.65 -4.67
C VAL A 16 -17.42 14.22 -5.15
N GLN A 17 -18.25 13.81 -6.11
CA GLN A 17 -18.07 12.53 -6.78
C GLN A 17 -17.02 12.67 -7.89
N PRO A 18 -16.18 11.65 -8.15
CA PRO A 18 -15.32 11.65 -9.32
C PRO A 18 -16.20 11.72 -10.58
N GLY A 19 -15.94 12.68 -11.47
CA GLY A 19 -16.59 12.73 -12.77
C GLY A 19 -16.02 11.69 -13.75
N SER A 20 -16.51 11.71 -14.99
CA SER A 20 -16.09 10.78 -16.05
C SER A 20 -14.68 11.05 -16.57
N ASP A 21 -14.24 12.30 -16.57
CA ASP A 21 -13.07 12.73 -17.35
C ASP A 21 -11.78 12.81 -16.52
N ALA A 22 -11.62 11.92 -15.53
CA ALA A 22 -10.37 11.83 -14.78
C ALA A 22 -9.20 11.40 -15.68
N PRO A 23 -7.97 11.91 -15.47
CA PRO A 23 -7.54 12.81 -14.39
C PRO A 23 -7.81 14.30 -14.68
N TYR A 24 -8.07 15.09 -13.62
CA TYR A 24 -8.29 16.54 -13.72
C TYR A 24 -6.98 17.31 -13.56
N ALA A 25 -6.66 18.16 -14.54
CA ALA A 25 -5.61 19.16 -14.40
C ALA A 25 -6.18 20.40 -13.70
N LEU A 26 -5.52 20.87 -12.65
CA LEU A 26 -5.90 22.12 -11.97
C LEU A 26 -5.17 23.32 -12.59
N ASP A 27 -3.82 23.29 -12.59
CA ASP A 27 -2.98 24.38 -13.09
C ASP A 27 -1.87 23.84 -14.00
N ASP A 28 -1.59 24.49 -15.14
CA ASP A 28 -0.39 24.23 -15.98
C ASP A 28 -0.06 22.74 -16.20
N ASN A 29 -1.07 21.91 -16.50
CA ASN A 29 -0.95 20.46 -16.70
C ASN A 29 -0.48 19.68 -15.44
N LYS A 30 -0.69 20.23 -14.25
CA LYS A 30 -0.43 19.57 -12.98
C LYS A 30 -1.64 18.78 -12.52
N PHE A 31 -1.39 17.53 -12.20
CA PHE A 31 -2.36 16.61 -11.63
C PHE A 31 -2.03 16.42 -10.16
N TYR A 32 -3.06 16.35 -9.33
CA TYR A 32 -2.92 16.15 -7.90
C TYR A 32 -3.72 14.93 -7.48
N VAL A 33 -3.20 14.20 -6.51
CA VAL A 33 -3.96 13.19 -5.78
C VAL A 33 -4.07 13.60 -4.32
N ARG A 34 -5.10 13.08 -3.67
CA ARG A 34 -5.31 13.25 -2.25
C ARG A 34 -5.26 11.88 -1.59
N ASP A 35 -4.32 11.71 -0.67
CA ASP A 35 -4.18 10.52 0.14
C ASP A 35 -4.37 10.92 1.60
N ASP A 36 -5.46 10.45 2.21
CA ASP A 36 -5.85 10.78 3.57
C ASP A 36 -5.94 12.30 3.83
N THR A 37 -4.95 12.85 4.54
CA THR A 37 -4.87 14.25 4.94
C THR A 37 -4.00 15.10 4.02
N GLU A 38 -3.27 14.49 3.07
CA GLU A 38 -2.30 15.17 2.21
C GLU A 38 -2.79 15.26 0.74
N THR A 39 -2.61 16.43 0.13
CA THR A 39 -2.78 16.63 -1.32
C THR A 39 -1.44 16.98 -1.93
N SER A 40 -1.07 16.30 -3.01
CA SER A 40 0.28 16.40 -3.58
C SER A 40 0.29 16.08 -5.08
N LEU A 41 1.37 16.49 -5.75
CA LEU A 41 1.53 16.29 -7.20
C LEU A 41 1.57 14.79 -7.52
N ALA A 42 0.77 14.40 -8.50
CA ALA A 42 0.72 13.05 -9.02
C ALA A 42 2.02 12.73 -9.77
N VAL A 43 2.63 11.59 -9.45
CA VAL A 43 3.70 11.03 -10.28
C VAL A 43 3.09 10.40 -11.53
N ARG A 44 3.93 10.17 -12.55
CA ARG A 44 3.51 9.57 -13.84
C ARG A 44 2.62 8.34 -13.64
N ASP A 45 3.03 7.41 -12.78
CA ASP A 45 2.33 6.13 -12.63
C ASP A 45 0.97 6.29 -11.92
N GLU A 46 0.83 7.27 -11.02
CA GLU A 46 -0.48 7.61 -10.44
C GLU A 46 -1.42 8.21 -11.49
N ILE A 47 -0.90 9.05 -12.40
CA ILE A 47 -1.68 9.58 -13.52
C ILE A 47 -2.16 8.42 -14.41
N VAL A 48 -1.27 7.45 -14.70
CA VAL A 48 -1.63 6.25 -15.46
C VAL A 48 -2.72 5.46 -14.74
N GLN A 49 -2.60 5.24 -13.42
CA GLN A 49 -3.61 4.52 -12.64
C GLN A 49 -4.97 5.24 -12.61
N LEU A 50 -4.99 6.58 -12.57
CA LEU A 50 -6.23 7.34 -12.68
C LEU A 50 -6.91 7.11 -14.05
N VAL A 51 -6.13 7.07 -15.13
CA VAL A 51 -6.63 6.79 -16.48
C VAL A 51 -7.12 5.35 -16.60
N GLU A 52 -6.37 4.37 -16.10
CA GLU A 52 -6.77 2.95 -16.12
C GLU A 52 -8.05 2.72 -15.32
N ARG A 53 -8.17 3.32 -14.13
CA ARG A 53 -9.38 3.23 -13.30
C ARG A 53 -10.60 3.87 -14.00
N ARG A 54 -10.40 4.96 -14.75
CA ARG A 54 -11.46 5.53 -15.59
C ARG A 54 -11.90 4.53 -16.65
N LEU A 55 -10.96 4.00 -17.44
CA LEU A 55 -11.25 3.06 -18.53
C LEU A 55 -11.98 1.79 -18.04
N GLN A 56 -11.59 1.27 -16.88
CA GLN A 56 -12.27 0.14 -16.24
C GLN A 56 -13.71 0.47 -15.87
N ARG A 57 -13.97 1.67 -15.32
CA ARG A 57 -15.34 2.11 -15.01
C ARG A 57 -16.18 2.24 -16.28
N GLU A 58 -15.66 2.87 -17.33
CA GLU A 58 -16.38 3.02 -18.61
C GLU A 58 -16.75 1.66 -19.23
N THR A 59 -15.85 0.68 -19.15
CA THR A 59 -16.10 -0.69 -19.62
C THR A 59 -17.17 -1.40 -18.79
N ALA A 60 -17.25 -1.14 -17.48
CA ALA A 60 -18.22 -1.76 -16.58
C ALA A 60 -19.66 -1.21 -16.76
N VAL A 61 -19.84 0.03 -17.26
CA VAL A 61 -21.17 0.63 -17.48
C VAL A 61 -21.81 0.22 -18.82
N HIS A 62 -21.03 -0.39 -19.73
CA HIS A 62 -21.51 -0.91 -21.00
C HIS A 62 -21.49 -2.44 -20.94
N PRO A 63 -22.59 -3.12 -20.54
CA PRO A 63 -22.68 -4.56 -20.72
C PRO A 63 -22.77 -4.80 -22.23
N VAL A 64 -21.64 -5.07 -22.86
CA VAL A 64 -21.65 -5.73 -24.17
C VAL A 64 -22.18 -7.14 -23.91
N THR A 65 -23.46 -7.31 -24.18
CA THR A 65 -24.11 -8.59 -24.36
C THR A 65 -23.36 -9.31 -25.47
N SER A 66 -22.40 -10.15 -25.11
CA SER A 66 -21.80 -11.13 -26.00
C SER A 66 -21.95 -12.51 -25.34
N SER A 67 -23.21 -12.95 -25.27
CA SER A 67 -23.52 -14.33 -25.63
C SER A 67 -23.27 -14.40 -27.14
N ILE A 68 -22.53 -15.33 -27.73
CA ILE A 68 -22.59 -16.79 -27.64
C ILE A 68 -21.21 -17.26 -28.14
N HIS A 69 -20.53 -18.17 -27.45
CA HIS A 69 -19.80 -19.33 -28.03
C HIS A 69 -18.97 -20.02 -26.94
N SER A 70 -19.63 -20.97 -26.28
CA SER A 70 -19.03 -22.24 -25.83
C SER A 70 -19.95 -23.34 -26.39
N PRO A 71 -19.48 -24.56 -26.71
CA PRO A 71 -18.27 -25.18 -26.20
C PRO A 71 -17.39 -25.85 -27.28
N THR A 72 -16.12 -26.07 -26.99
CA THR A 72 -15.41 -27.22 -27.57
C THR A 72 -14.92 -28.09 -26.44
N LEU A 73 -15.50 -29.29 -26.44
CA LEU A 73 -15.22 -30.48 -25.67
C LEU A 73 -13.71 -30.75 -25.57
N ILE A 74 -13.17 -30.74 -24.35
CA ILE A 74 -11.94 -31.48 -24.04
C ILE A 74 -12.32 -32.45 -22.93
N GLU A 75 -12.38 -33.73 -23.30
CA GLU A 75 -12.52 -34.84 -22.37
C GLU A 75 -11.29 -34.99 -21.47
N PRO A 76 -11.47 -35.51 -20.25
CA PRO A 76 -10.51 -35.39 -19.16
C PRO A 76 -9.41 -36.44 -19.27
N ILE A 77 -8.16 -35.99 -19.27
CA ILE A 77 -7.01 -36.86 -18.99
C ILE A 77 -6.99 -37.11 -17.48
N GLN A 78 -7.28 -38.34 -17.08
CA GLN A 78 -7.13 -38.83 -15.72
C GLN A 78 -5.64 -38.80 -15.35
N GLU A 79 -5.22 -37.78 -14.61
CA GLU A 79 -3.92 -37.75 -13.97
C GLU A 79 -4.05 -38.37 -12.57
N THR A 80 -3.29 -39.46 -12.39
CA THR A 80 -3.23 -40.31 -11.23
C THR A 80 -3.00 -39.51 -9.95
N ALA A 81 -3.91 -39.65 -9.00
CA ALA A 81 -3.77 -39.15 -7.65
C ALA A 81 -2.54 -39.76 -6.98
N VAL A 82 -1.48 -38.97 -6.86
CA VAL A 82 -0.40 -39.20 -5.89
C VAL A 82 -0.70 -38.29 -4.70
N ALA A 83 -1.22 -38.89 -3.63
CA ALA A 83 -1.43 -38.20 -2.36
C ALA A 83 -0.08 -37.64 -1.84
N PRO A 84 0.03 -36.34 -1.54
CA PRO A 84 1.12 -35.86 -0.73
C PRO A 84 0.94 -36.41 0.70
N PRO A 85 2.01 -36.92 1.35
CA PRO A 85 1.95 -37.33 2.74
C PRO A 85 1.52 -36.16 3.63
N GLN A 86 0.66 -36.46 4.59
CA GLN A 86 0.19 -35.55 5.63
C GLN A 86 1.40 -35.01 6.41
N THR A 87 1.88 -33.83 6.02
CA THR A 87 2.75 -33.04 6.87
C THR A 87 1.90 -32.51 8.02
N THR A 88 2.24 -32.96 9.22
CA THR A 88 1.77 -32.41 10.49
C THR A 88 1.81 -30.88 10.43
N PRO A 89 0.74 -30.15 10.78
CA PRO A 89 0.80 -28.70 10.80
C PRO A 89 1.82 -28.27 11.87
N ALA A 90 2.92 -27.67 11.41
CA ALA A 90 3.74 -26.80 12.24
C ALA A 90 2.81 -25.76 12.89
N PRO A 91 3.05 -25.35 14.14
CA PRO A 91 2.18 -24.40 14.82
C PRO A 91 2.02 -23.15 13.95
N ALA A 92 0.78 -22.84 13.60
CA ALA A 92 0.42 -21.69 12.78
C ALA A 92 1.00 -20.44 13.44
N ALA A 93 2.11 -19.95 12.89
CA ALA A 93 2.63 -18.66 13.27
C ALA A 93 1.52 -17.64 12.95
N LYS A 94 1.15 -16.80 13.92
CA LYS A 94 0.14 -15.76 13.70
C LYS A 94 0.56 -14.94 12.48
N THR A 95 -0.20 -15.03 11.39
CA THR A 95 -0.07 -14.15 10.23
C THR A 95 -0.61 -12.79 10.66
N PHE A 96 0.26 -11.79 10.72
CA PHE A 96 -0.15 -10.44 11.08
C PHE A 96 -0.67 -9.73 9.84
N GLU A 97 -1.84 -9.12 9.97
CA GLU A 97 -2.34 -8.23 8.92
C GLU A 97 -1.39 -7.03 8.77
N PRO A 98 -1.08 -6.63 7.53
CA PRO A 98 -0.24 -5.47 7.28
C PRO A 98 -0.88 -4.21 7.89
N PRO A 99 -0.06 -3.23 8.31
CA PRO A 99 -0.59 -1.96 8.77
C PRO A 99 -1.37 -1.25 7.65
N THR A 100 -2.33 -0.41 8.03
CA THR A 100 -3.17 0.32 7.06
C THR A 100 -2.62 1.70 6.70
N THR A 101 -1.50 2.11 7.32
CA THR A 101 -0.79 3.35 6.98
C THR A 101 0.70 3.09 6.80
N GLY A 102 1.40 4.08 6.26
CA GLY A 102 2.80 3.92 5.87
C GLY A 102 2.93 3.40 4.44
N VAL A 103 4.15 3.00 4.08
CA VAL A 103 4.49 2.50 2.74
C VAL A 103 5.48 1.35 2.83
N GLU A 104 5.51 0.53 1.80
CA GLU A 104 6.50 -0.53 1.61
C GLU A 104 7.22 -0.35 0.26
N ILE A 105 8.52 -0.61 0.23
CA ILE A 105 9.30 -0.63 -1.01
C ILE A 105 9.41 -2.07 -1.50
N ILE A 106 8.58 -2.45 -2.48
CA ILE A 106 8.46 -3.82 -2.97
C ILE A 106 9.67 -4.21 -3.83
N LYS A 107 10.16 -3.27 -4.63
CA LYS A 107 11.23 -3.54 -5.59
C LYS A 107 12.09 -2.32 -5.82
N SER A 108 13.38 -2.55 -6.04
CA SER A 108 14.34 -1.52 -6.46
C SER A 108 15.11 -2.03 -7.67
N GLU A 109 15.22 -1.21 -8.72
CA GLU A 109 15.94 -1.52 -9.94
C GLU A 109 16.78 -0.33 -10.38
N LYS A 110 18.06 -0.56 -10.66
CA LYS A 110 18.96 0.49 -11.17
C LYS A 110 18.98 0.47 -12.70
N ARG A 111 18.63 1.60 -13.33
CA ARG A 111 18.61 1.76 -14.79
C ARG A 111 19.32 3.05 -15.18
N LYS A 112 20.33 2.96 -16.04
CA LYS A 112 21.13 4.12 -16.51
C LYS A 112 21.64 5.02 -15.36
N GLY A 113 22.05 4.41 -14.25
CA GLY A 113 22.57 5.13 -13.08
C GLY A 113 21.51 5.67 -12.10
N VAL A 114 20.23 5.62 -12.45
CA VAL A 114 19.12 6.04 -11.58
C VAL A 114 18.44 4.81 -10.97
N THR A 115 18.19 4.84 -9.66
CA THR A 115 17.41 3.80 -8.98
C THR A 115 15.93 4.12 -9.07
N TYR A 116 15.15 3.15 -9.55
CA TYR A 116 13.70 3.20 -9.62
C TYR A 116 13.12 2.19 -8.64
N HIS A 117 12.08 2.60 -7.94
CA HIS A 117 11.40 1.81 -6.93
C HIS A 117 9.95 1.56 -7.33
N THR A 118 9.44 0.43 -6.86
CA THR A 118 8.00 0.16 -6.77
C THR A 118 7.59 0.36 -5.32
N VAL A 119 6.69 1.32 -5.09
CA VAL A 119 6.19 1.70 -3.76
C VAL A 119 4.77 1.17 -3.61
N HIS A 120 4.51 0.41 -2.56
CA HIS A 120 3.16 0.04 -2.13
C HIS A 120 2.74 1.03 -1.03
N ASP A 121 1.75 1.87 -1.33
CA ASP A 121 1.22 2.84 -0.38
C ASP A 121 0.03 2.24 0.36
N LEU A 122 0.22 1.97 1.66
CA LEU A 122 -0.74 1.22 2.46
C LEU A 122 -2.00 2.03 2.78
N ARG A 123 -1.90 3.36 2.69
CA ARG A 123 -3.02 4.29 2.99
C ARG A 123 -4.18 4.13 2.00
N ASN A 124 -3.88 3.69 0.78
CA ASN A 124 -4.84 3.56 -0.31
C ASN A 124 -4.71 2.23 -1.07
N GLY A 125 -3.71 1.40 -0.76
CA GLY A 125 -3.42 0.12 -1.43
C GLY A 125 -2.79 0.26 -2.82
N ASN A 126 -2.33 1.45 -3.22
CA ASN A 126 -1.80 1.67 -4.56
C ASN A 126 -0.36 1.13 -4.68
N LEU A 127 -0.08 0.46 -5.80
CA LEU A 127 1.26 -0.02 -6.14
C LEU A 127 1.87 0.83 -7.26
N ILE A 128 2.71 1.79 -6.91
CA ILE A 128 3.24 2.83 -7.80
C ILE A 128 4.64 2.44 -8.28
N LYS A 129 4.80 2.31 -9.59
CA LYS A 129 6.09 1.93 -10.22
C LYS A 129 6.88 3.16 -10.66
N ASN A 130 8.16 2.93 -10.96
CA ASN A 130 9.07 3.92 -11.54
C ASN A 130 9.26 5.17 -10.66
N VAL A 131 9.18 5.02 -9.33
CA VAL A 131 9.41 6.10 -8.38
C VAL A 131 10.90 6.24 -8.15
N THR A 132 11.44 7.44 -8.27
CA THR A 132 12.83 7.74 -7.90
C THR A 132 12.85 8.52 -6.59
N ARG A 133 14.00 8.55 -5.89
CA ARG A 133 14.17 9.42 -4.71
C ARG A 133 13.80 10.89 -4.99
N LYS A 134 14.10 11.39 -6.19
CA LYS A 134 13.80 12.78 -6.60
C LYS A 134 12.32 13.02 -6.90
N SER A 135 11.61 12.03 -7.44
CA SER A 135 10.17 12.16 -7.75
C SER A 135 9.26 11.84 -6.57
N ALA A 136 9.82 11.27 -5.50
CA ALA A 136 9.07 10.82 -4.35
C ALA A 136 8.61 11.98 -3.46
N ARG A 137 7.38 11.87 -2.95
CA ARG A 137 6.82 12.77 -1.93
C ARG A 137 7.44 12.49 -0.57
N LYS A 138 7.09 13.26 0.46
CA LYS A 138 7.74 13.21 1.77
C LYS A 138 7.85 11.81 2.38
N LEU A 139 6.74 11.07 2.47
CA LEU A 139 6.75 9.71 3.05
C LEU A 139 7.50 8.70 2.16
N TRP A 140 7.26 8.73 0.85
CA TRP A 140 7.93 7.83 -0.10
C TRP A 140 9.42 8.10 -0.17
N HIS A 141 9.81 9.37 -0.17
CA HIS A 141 11.20 9.83 -0.16
C HIS A 141 11.90 9.35 1.10
N TYR A 142 11.20 9.41 2.24
CA TYR A 142 11.70 8.86 3.49
C TYR A 142 11.95 7.35 3.38
N ALA A 143 10.98 6.57 2.92
CA ALA A 143 11.12 5.12 2.76
C ALA A 143 12.24 4.73 1.78
N ILE A 144 12.30 5.40 0.62
CA ILE A 144 13.37 5.21 -0.37
C ILE A 144 14.73 5.55 0.25
N THR A 145 14.82 6.64 1.02
CA THR A 145 16.06 7.00 1.73
C THR A 145 16.47 5.93 2.74
N GLN A 146 15.53 5.32 3.47
CA GLN A 146 15.86 4.20 4.36
C GLN A 146 16.41 3.01 3.57
N VAL A 147 15.78 2.62 2.47
CA VAL A 147 16.23 1.47 1.66
C VAL A 147 17.56 1.73 0.95
N GLU A 148 17.80 2.94 0.45
CA GLU A 148 19.04 3.29 -0.26
C GLU A 148 20.23 3.51 0.68
N ASP A 149 20.04 4.30 1.75
CA ASP A 149 21.15 4.78 2.59
C ASP A 149 21.33 3.93 3.85
N ASN A 150 20.25 3.35 4.39
CA ASN A 150 20.23 2.65 5.68
C ASN A 150 19.41 1.35 5.62
N PRO A 151 19.69 0.42 4.68
CA PRO A 151 18.85 -0.75 4.47
C PRO A 151 18.76 -1.57 5.77
N PRO A 152 17.55 -1.99 6.18
CA PRO A 152 17.36 -2.82 7.36
C PRO A 152 18.27 -4.05 7.34
N GLN A 153 19.07 -4.22 8.39
CA GLN A 153 20.01 -5.33 8.49
C GLN A 153 19.38 -6.42 9.35
N GLU A 154 18.87 -7.48 8.73
CA GLU A 154 18.16 -8.59 9.40
C GLU A 154 18.83 -9.09 10.68
N ARG A 155 20.17 -9.19 10.66
CA ARG A 155 20.97 -9.67 11.79
C ARG A 155 20.97 -8.74 13.01
N LYS A 156 20.65 -7.46 12.83
CA LYS A 156 20.60 -6.44 13.88
C LYS A 156 19.17 -6.19 14.37
N ILE A 157 18.17 -6.78 13.73
CA ILE A 157 16.76 -6.58 14.06
C ILE A 157 16.40 -7.41 15.29
N LYS A 158 15.81 -6.75 16.29
CA LYS A 158 15.28 -7.38 17.49
C LYS A 158 13.87 -7.89 17.23
N TRP A 159 13.75 -9.16 16.89
CA TRP A 159 12.48 -9.82 16.61
C TRP A 159 11.75 -10.21 17.90
N GLN A 160 10.45 -9.95 17.95
CA GLN A 160 9.51 -10.54 18.90
C GLN A 160 8.47 -11.33 18.11
N GLY A 161 8.61 -12.66 18.12
CA GLY A 161 7.85 -13.53 17.22
C GLY A 161 8.15 -13.22 15.76
N ASN A 162 7.11 -12.86 15.00
CA ASN A 162 7.21 -12.53 13.57
C ASN A 162 7.35 -11.03 13.29
N ILE A 163 7.43 -10.19 14.33
CA ILE A 163 7.45 -8.73 14.19
C ILE A 163 8.72 -8.15 14.79
N ALA A 164 9.19 -7.02 14.24
CA ALA A 164 10.18 -6.18 14.89
C ALA A 164 9.90 -4.70 14.69
N LEU A 165 10.26 -3.90 15.70
CA LEU A 165 10.32 -2.45 15.62
C LEU A 165 11.73 -2.03 15.17
N LEU A 166 11.82 -1.35 14.03
CA LEU A 166 13.09 -0.88 13.48
C LEU A 166 13.42 0.53 13.97
N HIS A 167 12.42 1.41 13.94
CA HIS A 167 12.56 2.80 14.33
C HIS A 167 11.23 3.32 14.85
N LYS A 168 11.27 4.13 15.91
CA LYS A 168 10.14 4.89 16.42
C LYS A 168 10.49 6.37 16.43
N ARG A 169 9.64 7.19 15.84
CA ARG A 169 9.77 8.66 15.85
C ARG A 169 8.51 9.29 16.43
N LYS A 170 8.69 10.35 17.21
CA LYS A 170 7.58 11.12 17.77
C LYS A 170 7.79 12.60 17.48
N LYS A 171 6.73 13.28 17.02
CA LYS A 171 6.73 14.74 16.82
C LYS A 171 5.37 15.30 17.24
N GLY A 172 5.34 16.01 18.36
CA GLY A 172 4.09 16.45 18.97
C GLY A 172 3.25 15.24 19.36
N ASP A 173 1.99 15.24 18.93
CA ASP A 173 1.05 14.14 19.17
C ASP A 173 1.19 12.98 18.18
N ASN A 174 1.88 13.19 17.05
CA ASN A 174 2.06 12.15 16.05
C ASN A 174 3.25 11.25 16.39
N THR A 175 3.02 9.94 16.32
CA THR A 175 4.06 8.91 16.41
C THR A 175 4.06 8.10 15.12
N TRP A 176 5.26 7.83 14.58
CA TRP A 176 5.43 6.94 13.44
C TRP A 176 6.44 5.84 13.75
N TYR A 177 6.22 4.69 13.11
CA TYR A 177 6.98 3.47 13.30
C TYR A 177 7.49 2.95 11.96
N ASP A 178 8.72 2.46 11.96
CA ASP A 178 9.23 1.59 10.92
C ASP A 178 9.25 0.16 11.48
N LEU A 179 8.63 -0.77 10.77
CA LEU A 179 8.31 -2.11 11.23
C LEU A 179 8.86 -3.14 10.26
N ALA A 180 9.23 -4.32 10.77
CA ALA A 180 9.52 -5.49 9.96
C ALA A 180 8.59 -6.64 10.35
N VAL A 181 8.06 -7.36 9.36
CA VAL A 181 7.20 -8.53 9.56
C VAL A 181 7.74 -9.70 8.76
N ARG A 182 7.87 -10.85 9.40
CA ARG A 182 8.13 -12.13 8.73
C ARG A 182 6.80 -12.74 8.30
N ASP A 183 6.69 -12.99 7.01
CA ASP A 183 5.63 -13.81 6.43
C ASP A 183 6.25 -15.02 5.72
N GLY A 184 6.26 -16.16 6.41
CA GLY A 184 6.96 -17.35 5.94
C GLY A 184 8.47 -17.11 5.76
N SER A 185 8.94 -17.15 4.51
CA SER A 185 10.33 -16.86 4.15
C SER A 185 10.61 -15.38 3.86
N ASP A 186 9.56 -14.60 3.64
CA ASP A 186 9.66 -13.23 3.19
C ASP A 186 9.62 -12.26 4.37
N ILE A 187 10.29 -11.13 4.20
CA ILE A 187 10.30 -10.06 5.20
C ILE A 187 9.77 -8.79 4.56
N HIS A 188 8.67 -8.30 5.12
CA HIS A 188 8.04 -7.04 4.75
C HIS A 188 8.57 -5.93 5.63
N TYR A 189 8.92 -4.80 5.00
CA TYR A 189 9.42 -3.61 5.69
C TYR A 189 8.46 -2.45 5.47
N TYR A 190 7.80 -2.03 6.55
CA TYR A 190 6.83 -0.94 6.53
C TYR A 190 7.46 0.32 7.11
N PHE A 191 7.39 1.43 6.37
CA PHE A 191 8.01 2.69 6.74
C PHE A 191 6.98 3.77 7.01
N GLY A 192 7.20 4.53 8.09
CA GLY A 192 6.40 5.68 8.46
C GLY A 192 4.93 5.34 8.79
N VAL A 193 4.69 4.18 9.37
CA VAL A 193 3.37 3.73 9.83
C VAL A 193 2.93 4.60 11.01
N SER A 194 1.76 5.21 10.95
CA SER A 194 1.19 5.98 12.07
C SER A 194 0.47 5.08 13.07
N ASP A 195 0.25 5.58 14.27
CA ASP A 195 -0.59 4.97 15.31
C ASP A 195 -2.00 4.58 14.80
N SER A 196 -2.63 5.46 14.01
CA SER A 196 -3.94 5.20 13.40
C SER A 196 -3.97 4.02 12.42
N GLY A 197 -2.80 3.58 11.95
CA GLY A 197 -2.67 2.44 11.03
C GLY A 197 -2.37 1.11 11.68
N LEU A 198 -2.29 1.08 13.01
CA LEU A 198 -1.95 -0.10 13.80
C LEU A 198 -3.19 -0.59 14.56
N ASN A 199 -3.44 -1.89 14.51
CA ASN A 199 -4.46 -2.52 15.35
C ASN A 199 -3.95 -2.72 16.79
N ASP A 200 -4.82 -3.19 17.68
CA ASP A 200 -4.49 -3.38 19.10
C ASP A 200 -3.34 -4.38 19.31
N ASP A 201 -3.27 -5.44 18.50
CA ASP A 201 -2.19 -6.44 18.58
C ASP A 201 -0.82 -5.82 18.24
N TRP A 202 -0.80 -4.95 17.22
CA TRP A 202 0.39 -4.19 16.85
C TRP A 202 0.86 -3.26 17.97
N LEU A 203 -0.06 -2.51 18.56
CA LEU A 203 0.26 -1.55 19.63
C LEU A 203 0.79 -2.26 20.89
N ALA A 204 0.18 -3.37 21.29
CA ALA A 204 0.61 -4.16 22.43
C ALA A 204 2.03 -4.72 22.25
N LEU A 205 2.33 -5.24 21.05
CA LEU A 205 3.66 -5.76 20.73
C LEU A 205 4.72 -4.66 20.69
N ILE A 206 4.39 -3.51 20.09
CA ILE A 206 5.31 -2.37 20.07
C ILE A 206 5.62 -1.90 21.49
N GLU A 207 4.61 -1.84 22.39
CA GLU A 207 4.85 -1.51 23.80
C GLU A 207 5.73 -2.55 24.50
N GLN A 208 5.59 -3.83 24.18
CA GLN A 208 6.45 -4.89 24.70
C GLN A 208 7.88 -4.80 24.17
N ILE A 209 8.07 -4.42 22.91
CA ILE A 209 9.40 -4.26 22.28
C ILE A 209 10.14 -3.02 22.82
N ASP A 210 9.41 -1.96 23.17
CA ASP A 210 9.96 -0.69 23.67
C ASP A 210 10.34 -0.74 25.16
N LYS A 211 9.98 -1.82 25.88
CA LYS A 211 10.38 -2.09 27.28
C LYS A 211 11.73 -2.79 27.36
#